data_AF-A0A1D1YTN7-F1
#
_entry.id   AF-A0A1D1YTN7-F1
#
_cell.length_a   1.000
_cell.length_b   1.000
_cell.length_c   1.000
_cell.angle_alpha   90.00
_cell.angle_beta   90.00
_cell.angle_gamma   90.00
#
_symmetry.space_group_name_H-M   'P 1'
#
loop_
_entity.id
_entity.type
_entity.pdbx_description
1 polymer ?
#
loop_
_entity_poly.entity_id
_entity_poly.type
_entity_poly.pdbx_seq_one_letter_code
_entity_poly.pdbx_strand_id
1 'polypeptide(L)'
;YSFGVVLLELATGKQASDGDGESSCLAEWAWRHFQEGKPLVEALDEQIRDPMYVDEMNAVLRLGLICTGTLPSTRPSMKEVLQVLTGCARTNGFRDKLITIEYDAAPLLQGARNKSGRRKPPSSDVSGNDGVEEDGEDSCSLA
;
A
#
# COMPACT_ATOMS: atom_id res chain seq x y z
N TYR A 1 6.92 -10.31 5.25
CA TYR A 1 5.90 -11.22 4.71
C TYR A 1 5.28 -12.08 5.79
N SER A 2 5.93 -13.13 6.29
CA SER A 2 5.29 -14.09 7.21
C SER A 2 4.72 -13.46 8.48
N PHE A 3 5.43 -12.51 9.09
CA PHE A 3 4.89 -11.76 10.22
C PHE A 3 3.63 -10.97 9.86
N GLY A 4 3.54 -10.44 8.64
CA GLY A 4 2.34 -9.78 8.12
C GLY A 4 1.16 -10.73 8.02
N VAL A 5 1.39 -11.99 7.61
CA VAL A 5 0.34 -13.03 7.61
C VAL A 5 -0.16 -13.26 9.04
N VAL A 6 0.73 -13.36 10.03
CA VAL A 6 0.35 -13.50 11.44
C VAL A 6 -0.49 -12.30 11.91
N LEU A 7 -0.15 -11.07 11.52
CA LEU A 7 -0.98 -9.89 11.84
C LEU A 7 -2.38 -9.99 11.23
N LEU A 8 -2.48 -10.50 9.99
CA LEU A 8 -3.78 -10.73 9.35
C LEU A 8 -4.56 -11.83 10.06
N GLU A 9 -3.93 -12.96 10.44
CA GLU A 9 -4.60 -14.03 11.18
C GLU A 9 -5.17 -13.51 12.50
N LEU A 10 -4.37 -12.76 13.27
CA LEU A 10 -4.80 -12.20 14.55
C LEU A 10 -5.92 -11.17 14.40
N ALA A 11 -5.89 -10.33 13.36
CA ALA A 11 -6.89 -9.28 13.17
C ALA A 11 -8.22 -9.83 12.59
N THR A 12 -8.16 -10.89 11.79
CA THR A 12 -9.30 -11.42 11.03
C THR A 12 -9.90 -12.70 11.62
N GLY A 13 -9.17 -13.36 12.53
CA GLY A 13 -9.60 -14.63 13.14
C GLY A 13 -9.57 -15.81 12.16
N LYS A 14 -9.03 -15.63 10.95
CA LYS A 14 -8.92 -16.65 9.90
C LYS A 14 -7.56 -17.34 9.96
N GLN A 15 -7.48 -18.61 9.53
CA GLN A 15 -6.18 -19.27 9.39
C GLN A 15 -5.44 -18.76 8.15
N ALA A 16 -4.11 -18.81 8.15
CA ALA A 16 -3.30 -18.43 7.00
C ALA A 16 -3.66 -19.18 5.69
N SER A 17 -4.17 -20.41 5.83
CA SER A 17 -4.66 -21.25 4.74
C SER A 17 -6.12 -21.00 4.34
N ASP A 18 -6.89 -20.27 5.16
CA ASP A 18 -8.30 -19.99 4.92
C ASP A 18 -8.47 -18.78 3.98
N GLY A 19 -8.24 -18.99 2.69
CA GLY A 19 -8.71 -18.08 1.64
C GLY A 19 -10.19 -18.28 1.31
N ASP A 20 -10.74 -17.44 0.42
CA ASP A 20 -12.11 -17.57 -0.11
C ASP A 20 -12.30 -18.75 -1.09
N GLY A 21 -11.49 -19.79 -0.97
CA GLY A 21 -11.50 -20.97 -1.82
C GLY A 21 -10.26 -21.83 -1.61
N GLU A 22 -10.23 -22.99 -2.27
CA GLU A 22 -9.24 -24.06 -2.05
C GLU A 22 -7.80 -23.73 -2.51
N SER A 23 -7.55 -22.50 -2.99
CA SER A 23 -6.25 -22.09 -3.54
C SER A 23 -5.81 -20.66 -3.24
N SER A 24 -6.57 -19.85 -2.48
CA SER A 24 -6.13 -18.50 -2.09
C SER A 24 -5.60 -18.51 -0.66
N CYS A 25 -4.51 -17.78 -0.40
CA CYS A 25 -4.01 -17.62 0.96
C CYS A 25 -4.65 -16.40 1.64
N LEU A 26 -4.61 -16.33 2.97
CA LEU A 26 -5.21 -15.23 3.73
C LEU A 26 -4.73 -13.83 3.27
N ALA A 27 -3.46 -13.71 2.91
CA ALA A 27 -2.90 -12.47 2.40
C ALA A 27 -3.59 -12.03 1.09
N GLU A 28 -3.82 -12.97 0.16
CA GLU A 28 -4.46 -12.69 -1.12
C GLU A 28 -5.93 -12.27 -0.92
N TRP A 29 -6.65 -12.98 -0.04
CA TRP A 29 -8.01 -12.62 0.34
C TRP A 29 -8.07 -11.20 0.93
N ALA A 30 -7.17 -10.87 1.87
CA ALA A 30 -7.15 -9.57 2.53
C ALA A 30 -6.86 -8.44 1.52
N TRP A 31 -5.91 -8.66 0.60
CA TRP A 31 -5.63 -7.72 -0.49
C TRP A 31 -6.83 -7.52 -1.40
N ARG A 32 -7.58 -8.57 -1.71
CA ARG A 32 -8.79 -8.48 -2.54
C ARG A 32 -9.89 -7.68 -1.83
N HIS A 33 -10.14 -7.97 -0.55
CA HIS A 33 -11.08 -7.22 0.28
C HIS A 33 -10.75 -5.73 0.30
N PHE A 34 -9.46 -5.39 0.42
CA PHE A 34 -8.98 -4.01 0.37
C PHE A 34 -9.18 -3.36 -1.02
N GLN A 35 -8.84 -4.05 -2.11
CA GLN A 35 -8.96 -3.56 -3.49
C GLN A 35 -10.42 -3.35 -3.92
N GLU A 36 -11.34 -4.14 -3.39
CA GLU A 36 -12.78 -3.98 -3.60
C GLU A 36 -13.36 -2.74 -2.90
N GLY A 37 -12.54 -2.00 -2.13
CA GLY A 37 -12.96 -0.82 -1.39
C GLY A 37 -13.87 -1.14 -0.21
N LYS A 38 -13.92 -2.41 0.22
CA LYS A 38 -14.72 -2.81 1.37
C LYS A 38 -14.17 -2.20 2.65
N PRO A 39 -15.04 -1.80 3.60
CA PRO A 39 -14.58 -1.32 4.89
C PRO A 39 -13.68 -2.35 5.57
N LEU A 40 -12.52 -1.90 6.06
CA LEU A 40 -11.58 -2.77 6.79
C LEU A 40 -12.20 -3.39 8.04
N VAL A 41 -13.12 -2.67 8.66
CA VAL A 41 -13.84 -3.13 9.84
C VAL A 41 -14.67 -4.40 9.59
N GLU A 42 -15.05 -4.68 8.34
CA GLU A 42 -15.76 -5.91 7.96
C GLU A 42 -14.85 -7.13 7.86
N ALA A 43 -13.53 -6.91 7.71
CA ALA A 43 -12.55 -8.00 7.70
C ALA A 43 -12.07 -8.38 9.12
N LEU A 44 -12.36 -7.56 10.13
CA LEU A 44 -11.97 -7.82 11.52
C LEU A 44 -12.78 -8.97 12.12
N ASP A 45 -12.13 -9.76 12.96
CA ASP A 45 -12.80 -10.78 13.76
C ASP A 45 -13.82 -10.14 14.72
N GLU A 46 -15.05 -10.64 14.67
CA GLU A 46 -16.17 -10.18 15.47
C GLU A 46 -15.90 -10.30 16.98
N GLN A 47 -15.08 -11.27 17.42
CA GLN A 47 -14.78 -11.49 18.84
C GLN A 47 -13.90 -10.39 19.45
N ILE A 48 -13.11 -9.71 18.62
CA ILE A 48 -12.16 -8.68 19.05
C ILE A 48 -12.56 -7.27 18.59
N ARG A 49 -13.65 -7.13 17.82
CA ARG A 49 -14.17 -5.87 17.28
C ARG A 49 -14.84 -5.00 18.34
N ASP A 50 -14.08 -4.60 19.36
CA ASP A 50 -14.49 -3.61 20.34
C ASP A 50 -14.46 -2.20 19.71
N PRO A 51 -15.56 -1.42 19.75
CA PRO A 51 -15.58 -0.04 19.25
C PRO A 51 -14.49 0.87 19.83
N MET A 52 -13.99 0.59 21.04
CA MET A 52 -12.91 1.38 21.65
C MET A 52 -11.54 1.17 21.00
N TYR A 53 -11.32 0.04 20.33
CA TYR A 53 -10.02 -0.33 19.75
C TYR A 53 -10.06 -0.48 18.23
N VAL A 54 -11.19 -0.16 17.60
CA VAL A 54 -11.43 -0.43 16.18
C VAL A 54 -10.42 0.28 15.26
N ASP A 55 -9.95 1.47 15.65
CA ASP A 55 -8.98 2.24 14.88
C ASP A 55 -7.58 1.61 14.95
N GLU A 56 -7.15 1.16 16.13
CA GLU A 56 -5.91 0.42 16.33
C GLU A 56 -5.93 -0.91 15.59
N MET A 57 -7.06 -1.63 15.64
CA MET A 57 -7.22 -2.89 14.91
C MET A 57 -7.18 -2.68 13.39
N ASN A 58 -7.84 -1.63 12.89
CA ASN A 58 -7.73 -1.24 11.49
C ASN A 58 -6.29 -0.89 11.11
N ALA A 59 -5.53 -0.25 11.99
CA ALA A 59 -4.11 0.03 11.76
C ALA A 59 -3.27 -1.25 11.70
N VAL A 60 -3.53 -2.23 12.57
CA VAL A 60 -2.87 -3.55 12.53
C VAL A 60 -3.20 -4.30 11.24
N LEU A 61 -4.47 -4.30 10.83
CA LEU A 61 -4.91 -4.93 9.59
C LEU A 61 -4.23 -4.29 8.36
N ARG A 62 -4.16 -2.95 8.32
CA ARG A 62 -3.40 -2.21 7.29
C ARG A 62 -1.92 -2.57 7.30
N LEU A 63 -1.30 -2.64 8.47
CA LEU A 63 0.11 -3.03 8.58
C LEU A 63 0.35 -4.45 8.06
N GLY A 64 -0.57 -5.38 8.34
CA GLY A 64 -0.57 -6.73 7.79
C GLY A 64 -0.60 -6.74 6.26
N LEU A 65 -1.50 -5.96 5.64
CA LEU A 65 -1.57 -5.80 4.18
C LEU A 65 -0.21 -5.34 3.62
N ILE A 66 0.37 -4.26 4.15
CA ILE A 66 1.66 -3.72 3.67
C ILE A 66 2.78 -4.76 3.81
N CYS A 67 2.84 -5.45 4.96
CA CYS A 67 3.85 -6.47 5.22
C CYS A 67 3.76 -7.68 4.27
N THR A 68 2.59 -7.90 3.66
CA THR A 68 2.30 -8.98 2.71
C THR A 68 2.24 -8.51 1.25
N GLY A 69 2.61 -7.25 0.97
CA GLY A 69 2.65 -6.71 -0.39
C GLY A 69 3.46 -7.59 -1.34
N THR A 70 3.06 -7.64 -2.61
CA THR A 70 3.68 -8.51 -3.63
C THR A 70 5.15 -8.16 -3.86
N LEU A 71 5.45 -6.86 -3.96
CA LEU A 71 6.81 -6.37 -4.15
C LEU A 71 7.58 -6.29 -2.82
N PRO A 72 8.74 -6.97 -2.67
CA PRO A 72 9.49 -6.94 -1.42
C PRO A 72 9.98 -5.55 -1.00
N SER A 73 10.24 -4.65 -1.95
CA SER A 73 10.77 -3.30 -1.68
C SER A 73 9.76 -2.34 -1.06
N THR A 74 8.45 -2.62 -1.14
CA THR A 74 7.40 -1.80 -0.52
C THR A 74 7.10 -2.22 0.91
N ARG A 75 7.64 -3.37 1.35
CA ARG A 75 7.40 -3.91 2.69
C ARG A 75 8.27 -3.17 3.71
N PRO A 76 7.73 -2.79 4.88
CA PRO A 76 8.51 -2.17 5.93
C PRO A 76 9.54 -3.14 6.51
N SER A 77 10.64 -2.58 7.01
CA SER A 77 11.59 -3.31 7.85
C SER A 77 10.92 -3.71 9.17
N MET A 78 11.41 -4.79 9.80
CA MET A 78 10.85 -5.23 11.09
C MET A 78 10.96 -4.15 12.18
N LYS A 79 11.97 -3.29 12.10
CA LYS A 79 12.13 -2.12 12.98
C LYS A 79 10.95 -1.16 12.83
N GLU A 80 10.56 -0.83 11.59
CA GLU A 80 9.42 0.03 11.31
C GLU A 80 8.11 -0.63 11.75
N VAL A 81 7.94 -1.93 11.50
CA VAL A 81 6.78 -2.70 11.96
C VAL A 81 6.63 -2.60 13.48
N LEU A 82 7.71 -2.81 14.25
CA LEU A 82 7.70 -2.66 15.70
C LEU A 82 7.38 -1.24 16.14
N GLN A 83 7.91 -0.23 15.44
CA GLN A 83 7.58 1.17 15.72
C GLN A 83 6.09 1.46 15.52
N VAL A 84 5.46 0.89 14.50
CA VAL A 84 4.01 1.01 14.31
C VAL A 84 3.27 0.33 15.45
N LEU A 85 3.56 -0.93 15.73
CA LEU A 85 2.83 -1.69 16.76
C LEU A 85 2.99 -1.09 18.16
N THR A 86 4.19 -0.60 18.50
CA THR A 86 4.45 0.08 19.77
C THR A 86 3.85 1.50 19.77
N GLY A 87 3.82 2.14 18.61
CA GLY A 87 3.24 3.46 18.37
C GLY A 87 1.71 3.45 18.23
N CYS A 88 1.07 2.31 17.99
CA CYS A 88 -0.38 2.15 18.08
C CYS A 88 -0.89 2.46 19.49
N ALA A 89 -0.06 2.29 20.52
CA ALA A 89 -0.35 2.75 21.88
C ALA A 89 -0.18 4.28 22.09
N ARG A 90 0.36 5.01 21.09
CA ARG A 90 0.81 6.41 21.18
C ARG A 90 0.67 7.15 19.83
N THR A 91 -0.51 7.07 19.20
CA THR A 91 -1.02 7.85 18.03
C THR A 91 -0.04 8.57 17.06
N ASN A 92 -0.32 8.37 15.76
CA ASN A 92 -0.30 9.35 14.64
C ASN A 92 0.88 9.45 13.66
N GLY A 93 1.98 8.70 13.80
CA GLY A 93 3.13 8.84 12.86
C GLY A 93 3.01 8.13 11.50
N PHE A 94 2.00 7.26 11.30
CA PHE A 94 1.95 6.34 10.15
C PHE A 94 0.94 6.69 9.06
N ARG A 95 0.13 7.74 9.26
CA ARG A 95 -0.87 8.17 8.26
C ARG A 95 -0.21 8.55 6.94
N ASP A 96 1.03 9.04 6.96
CA ASP A 96 1.72 9.54 5.77
C ASP A 96 2.27 8.44 4.85
N LYS A 97 2.66 7.27 5.40
CA LYS A 97 3.06 6.11 4.57
C LYS A 97 1.87 5.33 4.03
N LEU A 98 0.69 5.49 4.65
CA LEU A 98 -0.54 4.81 4.23
C LEU A 98 -1.05 5.34 2.88
N ILE A 99 -0.79 6.61 2.56
CA ILE A 99 -1.19 7.26 1.30
C ILE A 99 -0.40 6.71 0.11
N THR A 100 0.86 6.29 0.30
CA THR A 100 1.70 5.76 -0.78
C THR A 100 1.16 4.42 -1.33
N ILE A 101 0.48 3.61 -0.52
CA ILE A 101 -0.07 2.31 -0.96
C ILE A 101 -1.31 2.47 -1.86
N GLU A 102 -2.11 3.52 -1.69
CA GLU A 102 -3.18 3.84 -2.66
C GLU A 102 -2.62 4.13 -4.06
N TYR A 103 -1.42 4.73 -4.13
CA TYR A 103 -0.73 5.01 -5.39
C TYR A 103 0.00 3.79 -5.97
N ASP A 104 0.55 2.90 -5.14
CA ASP A 104 1.30 1.71 -5.57
C ASP A 104 0.42 0.49 -5.90
N ALA A 105 -0.87 0.53 -5.57
CA ALA A 105 -1.87 -0.43 -6.05
C ALA A 105 -2.39 -0.08 -7.47
N ALA A 106 -2.22 1.16 -7.92
CA ALA A 106 -2.65 1.63 -9.24
C ALA A 106 -1.84 1.11 -10.47
N PRO A 107 -0.54 0.75 -10.39
CA PRO A 107 0.22 0.34 -11.58
C PRO A 107 -0.16 -1.05 -12.11
N LEU A 108 -0.93 -1.86 -11.37
CA LEU A 108 -1.25 -3.23 -11.77
C LEU A 108 -2.38 -3.33 -12.83
N LEU A 109 -2.93 -2.20 -13.28
CA LEU A 109 -4.03 -2.19 -14.28
C LEU A 109 -3.60 -1.88 -15.72
N GLN A 110 -2.31 -1.76 -16.04
CA GLN A 110 -1.88 -1.55 -17.43
C GLN A 110 -1.31 -2.82 -18.06
N GLY A 111 -2.17 -3.84 -18.11
CA GLY A 111 -1.82 -5.17 -18.60
C GLY A 111 -2.86 -5.83 -19.50
N ALA A 112 -3.76 -5.09 -20.18
CA ALA A 112 -4.51 -5.60 -21.34
C ALA A 112 -5.39 -4.52 -22.01
N ARG A 113 -4.92 -3.92 -23.12
CA ARG A 113 -5.67 -3.76 -24.38
C ARG A 113 -4.99 -2.78 -25.33
N ASN A 114 -4.58 -3.29 -26.49
CA ASN A 114 -4.21 -2.51 -27.66
C ASN A 114 -5.46 -1.99 -28.40
N LYS A 115 -5.28 -0.79 -28.99
CA LYS A 115 -5.99 -0.14 -30.12
C LYS A 115 -7.36 0.51 -29.85
N SER A 116 -7.34 1.83 -29.71
CA SER A 116 -7.95 2.83 -30.61
C SER A 116 -8.32 4.12 -29.85
N GLY A 117 -8.16 5.28 -30.47
CA GLY A 117 -8.81 6.52 -30.01
C GLY A 117 -7.90 7.58 -29.40
N ARG A 118 -7.22 8.31 -30.29
CA ARG A 118 -6.63 9.63 -30.10
C ARG A 118 -7.57 10.58 -29.34
N ARG A 119 -7.17 11.10 -28.18
CA ARG A 119 -7.65 12.37 -27.63
C ARG A 119 -6.48 13.13 -27.00
N LYS A 120 -6.12 14.26 -27.63
CA LYS A 120 -5.18 15.27 -27.13
C LYS A 120 -5.74 15.91 -25.84
N PRO A 121 -4.93 16.19 -24.82
CA PRO A 121 -5.28 17.16 -23.79
C PRO A 121 -5.12 18.60 -24.34
N PRO A 122 -5.90 19.57 -23.80
CA PRO A 122 -5.91 20.96 -24.28
C PRO A 122 -4.67 21.75 -23.86
N SER A 123 -4.34 22.71 -24.73
CA SER A 123 -3.29 23.71 -24.64
C SER A 123 -3.52 24.72 -23.50
N SER A 124 -2.46 25.04 -22.77
CA SER A 124 -2.29 26.34 -22.14
C SER A 124 -1.02 26.97 -22.70
N ASP A 125 -1.21 28.01 -23.51
CA ASP A 125 -0.19 28.86 -24.08
C ASP A 125 0.63 29.57 -22.99
N VAL A 126 1.96 29.54 -23.11
CA VAL A 126 2.78 30.71 -22.81
C VAL A 126 3.96 30.71 -23.79
N SER A 127 4.02 31.74 -24.62
CA SER A 127 5.03 31.95 -25.65
C SER A 127 6.19 32.80 -25.14
N GLY A 128 7.41 32.44 -25.57
CA GLY A 128 8.56 33.31 -25.82
C GLY A 128 9.44 33.63 -24.59
N ASN A 129 10.77 33.60 -24.64
CA ASN A 129 11.68 33.58 -25.79
C ASN A 129 13.12 33.19 -25.35
N ASP A 130 13.93 32.77 -26.34
CA ASP A 130 15.41 32.75 -26.45
C ASP A 130 16.21 32.02 -25.36
N GLY A 131 17.14 31.09 -25.63
CA GLY A 131 18.01 30.89 -26.77
C GLY A 131 19.43 30.64 -26.23
N VAL A 132 20.18 29.78 -26.92
CA VAL A 132 21.63 29.50 -26.83
C VAL A 132 22.07 28.26 -26.02
N GLU A 133 22.82 27.44 -26.76
CA GLU A 133 23.57 26.22 -26.48
C GLU A 133 24.69 26.43 -25.44
N GLU A 134 25.10 25.37 -24.73
CA GLU A 134 26.50 24.88 -24.78
C GLU A 134 26.70 23.64 -23.89
N ASP A 135 27.52 22.74 -24.43
CA ASP A 135 28.01 21.51 -23.82
C ASP A 135 28.86 21.75 -22.56
N GLY A 136 28.82 20.81 -21.62
CA GLY A 136 29.81 20.76 -20.54
C GLY A 136 29.37 19.99 -19.30
N GLU A 137 29.38 18.66 -19.36
CA GLU A 137 29.45 17.87 -18.12
C GLU A 137 30.89 17.90 -17.61
N ASP A 138 31.16 18.91 -16.79
CA ASP A 138 32.36 18.96 -15.97
C ASP A 138 32.19 18.07 -14.73
N SER A 139 33.27 17.36 -14.44
CA SER A 139 33.42 16.41 -13.34
C SER A 139 33.35 17.13 -11.99
N CYS A 140 32.65 16.58 -11.00
CA CYS A 140 33.03 16.86 -9.61
C CYS A 140 32.70 15.70 -8.65
N SER A 141 33.78 15.01 -8.32
CA SER A 141 34.04 14.24 -7.11
C SER A 141 33.94 15.06 -5.82
N LEU A 142 33.81 14.31 -4.70
CA LEU A 142 33.99 14.68 -3.27
C LEU A 142 32.75 15.29 -2.60
N ALA A 143 32.38 14.89 -1.38
CA ALA A 143 33.17 14.34 -0.27
C ALA A 143 32.41 13.25 0.52
#